data_AF-A0AAD3N9X0-F1
#
_entry.id   AF-A0AAD3N9X0-F1
#
_cell.length_a   1.000
_cell.length_b   1.000
_cell.length_c   1.000
_cell.angle_alpha   90.00
_cell.angle_beta   90.00
_cell.angle_gamma   90.00
#
_symmetry.space_group_name_H-M   'P 1'
#
loop_
_entity.id
_entity.type
_entity.pdbx_description
1 polymer ?
#
loop_
_entity_poly.entity_id
_entity_poly.type
_entity_poly.pdbx_seq_one_letter_code
_entity_poly.pdbx_strand_id
1 'polypeptide(L)'
;MNERRNRRWSDENFVRGRHLKLDDLRQEERVRDLEIRRYLLKSRIPDYPHPEFCVSHLKHDTDLEGLRGIKRDGGFKDPGKERCRPESLLWWSLAVKPEDVTSAETRLLEETYPDRTEEQVQTQQSFLGKFTTSPAFLETSRLGSYRFTFPVEEVLEAYREQFCGGEPPVLQVFETILYKQEVTYVVLVDRPDRANQQYPSLSDDPNAVCVYRDGRFIWRPEAMSETHRYKMVENGNDNRMEVRELSGPDIKFYVWDNVAIALRMEKGEVLKFDPEKLRKNLRFCDKGKPTKPENFQSFDEAERIVGDLWPDYPGPLEKEISLQD
;
A
#
# COMPACT_ATOMS: atom_id res chain seq x y z
N MET A 1 -14.23 0.76 18.09
CA MET A 1 -14.10 0.01 16.82
C MET A 1 -15.45 -0.58 16.42
N ASN A 2 -15.76 -0.61 15.12
CA ASN A 2 -16.95 -1.26 14.56
C ASN A 2 -16.52 -2.50 13.77
N GLU A 3 -17.43 -3.43 13.54
CA GLU A 3 -17.18 -4.66 12.77
C GLU A 3 -17.98 -4.62 11.47
N ARG A 4 -17.41 -5.15 10.37
CA ARG A 4 -18.15 -5.38 9.13
C ARG A 4 -17.58 -6.57 8.39
N ARG A 5 -18.37 -7.09 7.45
CA ARG A 5 -17.91 -8.06 6.46
C ARG A 5 -17.54 -7.36 5.16
N ASN A 6 -16.30 -7.52 4.71
CA ASN A 6 -15.82 -6.94 3.45
C ASN A 6 -16.27 -7.76 2.23
N ARG A 7 -15.99 -7.25 1.02
CA ARG A 7 -16.32 -7.90 -0.26
C ARG A 7 -15.75 -9.32 -0.43
N ARG A 8 -14.71 -9.66 0.33
CA ARG A 8 -14.09 -11.00 0.36
C ARG A 8 -14.72 -11.89 1.43
N TRP A 9 -15.93 -11.56 1.89
CA TRP A 9 -16.69 -12.28 2.93
C TRP A 9 -15.90 -12.45 4.23
N SER A 10 -15.00 -11.51 4.51
CA SER A 10 -14.13 -11.58 5.67
C SER A 10 -14.51 -10.50 6.66
N ASP A 11 -14.62 -10.90 7.91
CA ASP A 11 -14.90 -10.00 9.00
C ASP A 11 -13.65 -9.15 9.28
N GLU A 12 -13.85 -7.84 9.40
CA GLU A 12 -12.80 -6.86 9.67
C GLU A 12 -13.30 -5.83 10.67
N ASN A 13 -12.36 -5.29 11.43
CA ASN A 13 -12.64 -4.24 12.40
C ASN A 13 -12.22 -2.89 11.81
N PHE A 14 -12.95 -1.82 12.08
CA PHE A 14 -12.59 -0.50 11.56
C PHE A 14 -12.96 0.66 12.48
N VAL A 15 -12.26 1.78 12.30
CA VAL A 15 -12.51 3.07 12.97
C VAL A 15 -12.53 4.17 11.92
N ARG A 16 -13.67 4.86 11.77
CA ARG A 16 -13.82 5.96 10.81
C ARG A 16 -13.22 7.27 11.31
N GLY A 17 -12.84 8.13 10.38
CA GLY A 17 -12.33 9.49 10.57
C GLY A 17 -10.99 9.58 11.28
N ARG A 18 -10.28 8.46 11.49
CA ARG A 18 -9.01 8.43 12.22
C ARG A 18 -8.04 7.44 11.61
N HIS A 19 -6.78 7.83 11.51
CA HIS A 19 -5.63 6.94 11.35
C HIS A 19 -5.03 6.69 12.74
N LEU A 20 -5.33 5.54 13.33
CA LEU A 20 -4.88 5.21 14.69
C LEU A 20 -3.47 4.61 14.66
N LYS A 21 -2.53 5.22 15.36
CA LYS A 21 -1.19 4.66 15.55
C LYS A 21 -1.24 3.35 16.32
N LEU A 22 -0.16 2.56 16.30
CA LEU A 22 -0.16 1.26 16.96
C LEU A 22 -0.38 1.39 18.47
N ASP A 23 0.13 2.44 19.11
CA ASP A 23 -0.11 2.70 20.54
C ASP A 23 -1.57 3.01 20.85
N ASP A 24 -2.23 3.82 20.02
CA ASP A 24 -3.67 4.09 20.16
C ASP A 24 -4.49 2.82 19.93
N LEU A 25 -4.11 2.01 18.94
CA LEU A 25 -4.75 0.72 18.65
C LEU A 25 -4.62 -0.25 19.82
N ARG A 26 -3.46 -0.31 20.49
CA ARG A 26 -3.23 -1.16 21.68
C ARG A 26 -4.13 -0.77 22.85
N GLN A 27 -4.45 0.52 22.97
CA GLN A 27 -5.33 1.04 24.02
C GLN A 27 -6.82 0.96 23.65
N GLU A 28 -7.16 0.70 22.38
CA GLU A 28 -8.55 0.60 21.95
C GLU A 28 -9.20 -0.68 22.53
N GLU A 29 -9.88 -0.51 23.66
CA GLU A 29 -10.59 -1.58 24.39
C GLU A 29 -11.58 -2.35 23.51
N ARG A 30 -12.07 -1.71 22.43
CA ARG A 30 -13.07 -2.26 21.51
C ARG A 30 -12.49 -3.18 20.43
N VAL A 31 -11.18 -3.41 20.35
CA VAL A 31 -10.62 -4.49 19.53
C VAL A 31 -11.04 -5.82 20.19
N ARG A 32 -12.14 -6.43 19.77
CA ARG A 32 -12.68 -7.67 20.37
C ARG A 32 -12.09 -8.95 19.79
N ASP A 33 -11.57 -8.85 18.57
CA ASP A 33 -10.95 -9.97 17.87
C ASP A 33 -9.67 -10.44 18.58
N LEU A 34 -9.72 -11.67 19.08
CA LEU A 34 -8.62 -12.29 19.84
C LEU A 34 -7.37 -12.54 18.98
N GLU A 35 -7.54 -12.81 17.69
CA GLU A 35 -6.41 -13.02 16.77
C GLU A 35 -5.68 -11.70 16.53
N ILE A 36 -6.42 -10.62 16.25
CA ILE A 36 -5.85 -9.27 16.09
C ILE A 36 -5.13 -8.85 17.38
N ARG A 37 -5.77 -9.02 18.55
CA ARG A 37 -5.17 -8.71 19.85
C ARG A 37 -3.87 -9.47 20.09
N ARG A 38 -3.79 -10.74 19.71
CA ARG A 38 -2.59 -11.58 19.88
C ARG A 38 -1.37 -11.00 19.16
N TYR A 39 -1.56 -10.42 17.97
CA TYR A 39 -0.47 -9.79 17.23
C TYR A 39 -0.18 -8.38 17.73
N LEU A 40 -1.22 -7.57 17.98
CA LEU A 40 -1.09 -6.17 18.38
C LEU A 40 -0.44 -5.98 19.76
N LEU A 41 -0.77 -6.86 20.72
CA LEU A 41 -0.24 -6.83 22.09
C LEU A 41 1.05 -7.64 22.23
N LYS A 42 1.64 -8.09 21.12
CA LYS A 42 2.86 -8.87 21.15
C LYS A 42 4.02 -7.99 21.63
N SER A 43 4.71 -8.47 22.65
CA SER A 43 5.86 -7.79 23.24
C SER A 43 7.18 -8.36 22.74
N ARG A 44 8.28 -7.65 23.04
CA ARG A 44 9.65 -8.03 22.66
C ARG A 44 9.80 -8.22 21.15
N ILE A 45 9.25 -7.26 20.40
CA ILE A 45 9.49 -7.16 18.96
C ILE A 45 10.94 -6.70 18.77
N PRO A 46 11.73 -7.37 17.92
CA PRO A 46 13.09 -6.94 17.64
C PRO A 46 13.11 -5.53 17.07
N ASP A 47 14.06 -4.70 17.49
CA ASP A 47 14.20 -3.32 17.01
C ASP A 47 14.27 -3.27 15.48
N TYR A 48 13.55 -2.33 14.86
CA TYR A 48 13.40 -2.17 13.42
C TYR A 48 13.36 -0.67 13.05
N PRO A 49 13.69 -0.30 11.80
CA PRO A 49 13.71 1.10 11.39
C PRO A 49 12.31 1.70 11.27
N HIS A 50 12.24 3.02 11.47
CA HIS A 50 11.04 3.84 11.29
C HIS A 50 11.28 4.89 10.19
N PRO A 51 11.39 4.46 8.91
CA PRO A 51 11.69 5.35 7.80
C PRO A 51 10.47 6.20 7.40
N GLU A 52 10.74 7.22 6.59
CA GLU A 52 9.72 7.96 5.84
C GLU A 52 9.78 7.60 4.34
N PHE A 53 8.71 7.03 3.79
CA PHE A 53 8.60 6.70 2.37
C PHE A 53 7.84 7.78 1.60
N CYS A 54 8.47 8.33 0.56
CA CYS A 54 7.85 9.31 -0.34
C CYS A 54 7.35 8.63 -1.62
N VAL A 55 6.15 8.07 -1.58
CA VAL A 55 5.60 7.22 -2.63
C VAL A 55 4.88 8.04 -3.70
N SER A 56 5.32 7.86 -4.95
CA SER A 56 4.81 8.59 -6.12
C SER A 56 3.91 7.75 -7.03
N HIS A 57 3.73 6.45 -6.73
CA HIS A 57 2.95 5.54 -7.56
C HIS A 57 1.87 4.82 -6.74
N LEU A 58 0.78 4.46 -7.43
CA LEU A 58 -0.30 3.64 -6.92
C LEU A 58 -0.35 2.33 -7.70
N LYS A 59 -0.69 1.24 -7.02
CA LYS A 59 -0.97 -0.06 -7.62
C LYS A 59 -2.43 -0.47 -7.44
N HIS A 60 -2.95 -1.14 -8.47
CA HIS A 60 -4.23 -1.82 -8.45
C HIS A 60 -4.05 -3.27 -8.90
N ASP A 61 -4.11 -4.19 -7.94
CA ASP A 61 -4.00 -5.62 -8.18
C ASP A 61 -5.37 -6.22 -8.49
N THR A 62 -5.43 -7.05 -9.53
CA THR A 62 -6.69 -7.59 -10.04
C THR A 62 -6.53 -8.99 -10.62
N ASP A 63 -7.64 -9.72 -10.67
CA ASP A 63 -7.73 -11.06 -11.26
C ASP A 63 -8.12 -11.00 -12.74
N LEU A 64 -8.31 -12.17 -13.36
CA LEU A 64 -8.70 -12.27 -14.77
C LEU A 64 -10.06 -11.62 -15.06
N GLU A 65 -11.04 -11.69 -14.15
CA GLU A 65 -12.35 -11.06 -14.34
C GLU A 65 -12.19 -9.54 -14.32
N GLY A 66 -11.40 -9.04 -13.37
CA GLY A 66 -11.08 -7.62 -13.24
C GLY A 66 -10.30 -7.09 -14.44
N LEU A 67 -9.28 -7.80 -14.93
CA LEU A 67 -8.53 -7.43 -16.13
C LEU A 67 -9.44 -7.26 -17.34
N ARG A 68 -10.30 -8.26 -17.61
CA ARG A 68 -11.27 -8.23 -18.71
C ARG A 68 -12.27 -7.08 -18.54
N GLY A 69 -12.70 -6.83 -17.30
CA GLY A 69 -13.56 -5.69 -16.96
C GLY A 69 -12.90 -4.36 -17.29
N ILE A 70 -11.66 -4.16 -16.85
CA ILE A 70 -10.89 -2.93 -17.09
C ILE A 70 -10.70 -2.70 -18.59
N LYS A 71 -10.34 -3.74 -19.35
CA LYS A 71 -10.21 -3.63 -20.81
C LYS A 71 -11.55 -3.27 -21.48
N ARG A 72 -12.64 -3.96 -21.13
CA ARG A 72 -13.96 -3.72 -21.72
C ARG A 72 -14.45 -2.30 -21.43
N ASP A 73 -14.27 -1.84 -20.20
CA ASP A 73 -14.83 -0.57 -19.73
C ASP A 73 -13.89 0.62 -20.00
N GLY A 74 -12.65 0.36 -20.44
CA GLY A 74 -11.64 1.38 -20.73
C GLY A 74 -11.08 2.06 -19.48
N GLY A 75 -11.14 1.39 -18.32
CA GLY A 75 -10.77 1.99 -17.05
C GLY A 75 -11.25 1.21 -15.83
N PHE A 76 -11.14 1.84 -14.67
CA PHE A 76 -11.38 1.22 -13.37
C PHE A 76 -12.73 1.65 -12.81
N LYS A 77 -13.46 0.74 -12.18
CA LYS A 77 -14.75 1.05 -11.56
C LYS A 77 -14.92 0.29 -10.26
N ASP A 78 -15.80 0.78 -9.39
CA ASP A 78 -16.26 -0.04 -8.28
C ASP A 78 -17.03 -1.25 -8.85
N PRO A 79 -16.63 -2.48 -8.53
CA PRO A 79 -17.36 -3.67 -8.95
C PRO A 79 -18.77 -3.79 -8.35
N GLY A 80 -19.17 -2.91 -7.42
CA GLY A 80 -20.58 -2.69 -7.07
C GLY A 80 -21.27 -3.86 -6.36
N LYS A 81 -20.48 -4.78 -5.77
CA LYS A 81 -20.99 -5.99 -5.09
C LYS A 81 -21.17 -5.81 -3.57
N GLU A 82 -20.82 -4.65 -3.00
CA GLU A 82 -20.96 -4.43 -1.56
C GLU A 82 -22.41 -4.10 -1.17
N ARG A 83 -23.17 -5.12 -0.73
CA ARG A 83 -24.50 -4.92 -0.12
C ARG A 83 -24.44 -4.15 1.21
N CYS A 84 -23.24 -4.01 1.80
CA CYS A 84 -23.04 -3.54 3.17
C CYS A 84 -22.32 -2.19 3.26
N ARG A 85 -21.97 -1.54 2.14
CA ARG A 85 -21.52 -0.15 2.15
C ARG A 85 -22.44 0.73 1.30
N PRO A 86 -22.85 1.89 1.81
CA PRO A 86 -23.61 2.86 1.02
C PRO A 86 -22.74 3.58 -0.03
N GLU A 87 -21.41 3.45 0.06
CA GLU A 87 -20.45 4.23 -0.72
C GLU A 87 -19.73 3.32 -1.72
N SER A 88 -19.73 3.71 -2.99
CA SER A 88 -19.00 3.01 -4.06
C SER A 88 -17.56 3.53 -4.10
N LEU A 89 -16.59 2.65 -3.88
CA LEU A 89 -15.18 3.00 -3.68
C LEU A 89 -14.29 2.22 -4.66
N LEU A 90 -13.45 2.96 -5.39
CA LEU A 90 -12.37 2.38 -6.20
C LEU A 90 -11.08 2.40 -5.37
N TRP A 91 -10.52 1.21 -5.13
CA TRP A 91 -9.39 1.02 -4.23
C TRP A 91 -8.06 0.93 -4.97
N TRP A 92 -7.06 1.63 -4.43
CA TRP A 92 -5.66 1.56 -4.81
C TRP A 92 -4.81 1.35 -3.56
N SER A 93 -3.60 0.83 -3.74
CA SER A 93 -2.57 0.76 -2.70
C SER A 93 -1.36 1.59 -3.12
N LEU A 94 -0.58 2.06 -2.16
CA LEU A 94 0.72 2.65 -2.47
C LEU A 94 1.62 1.61 -3.15
N ALA A 95 2.27 2.00 -4.24
CA ALA A 95 3.28 1.21 -4.94
C ALA A 95 4.66 1.75 -4.57
N VAL A 96 5.24 1.19 -3.52
CA VAL A 96 6.63 1.46 -3.13
C VAL A 96 7.56 0.83 -4.15
N LYS A 97 8.47 1.63 -4.71
CA LYS A 97 9.48 1.18 -5.67
C LYS A 97 10.89 1.10 -5.04
N PRO A 98 11.88 0.45 -5.70
CA PRO A 98 13.24 0.36 -5.18
C PRO A 98 13.88 1.72 -4.89
N GLU A 99 13.58 2.73 -5.73
CA GLU A 99 14.01 4.11 -5.52
C GLU A 99 13.41 4.75 -4.26
N ASP A 100 12.17 4.41 -3.91
CA ASP A 100 11.51 4.92 -2.70
C ASP A 100 12.16 4.34 -1.45
N VAL A 101 12.56 3.06 -1.49
CA VAL A 101 13.28 2.38 -0.39
C VAL A 101 14.68 2.97 -0.22
N THR A 102 15.43 3.10 -1.31
CA THR A 102 16.76 3.70 -1.29
C THR A 102 16.72 5.13 -0.74
N SER A 103 15.79 5.94 -1.23
CA SER A 103 15.63 7.32 -0.77
C SER A 103 15.19 7.41 0.70
N ALA A 104 14.32 6.50 1.16
CA ALA A 104 13.89 6.45 2.55
C ALA A 104 15.03 6.05 3.50
N GLU A 105 15.89 5.12 3.06
CA GLU A 105 17.07 4.71 3.81
C GLU A 105 18.08 5.86 3.94
N THR A 106 18.36 6.58 2.85
CA THR A 106 19.24 7.75 2.87
C THR A 106 18.73 8.81 3.84
N ARG A 107 17.44 9.18 3.77
CA ARG A 107 16.85 10.16 4.70
C ARG A 107 16.97 9.72 6.15
N LEU A 108 16.63 8.47 6.45
CA LEU A 108 16.73 7.93 7.81
C LEU A 108 18.16 8.04 8.36
N LEU A 109 19.16 7.75 7.52
CA LEU A 109 20.58 7.84 7.90
C LEU A 109 21.03 9.30 8.10
N GLU A 110 20.62 10.22 7.24
CA GLU A 110 20.92 11.65 7.35
C GLU A 110 20.30 12.27 8.61
N GLU A 111 19.07 11.86 8.95
CA GLU A 111 18.37 12.32 10.17
C GLU A 111 19.00 11.74 11.45
N THR A 112 19.38 10.46 11.43
CA THR A 112 19.98 9.82 12.62
C THR A 112 21.43 10.28 12.84
N TYR A 113 22.20 10.44 11.76
CA TYR A 113 23.61 10.76 11.80
C TYR A 113 23.93 11.90 10.80
N PRO A 114 23.67 13.16 11.16
CA PRO A 114 23.86 14.30 10.26
C PRO A 114 25.34 14.57 9.94
N ASP A 115 26.26 14.19 10.82
CA ASP A 115 27.69 14.52 10.73
C ASP A 115 28.54 13.39 10.13
N ARG A 116 27.98 12.57 9.22
CA ARG A 116 28.71 11.45 8.60
C ARG A 116 29.79 11.91 7.63
N THR A 117 30.91 11.21 7.62
CA THR A 117 31.96 11.39 6.61
C THR A 117 31.59 10.71 5.28
N GLU A 118 32.21 11.14 4.17
CA GLU A 118 32.01 10.51 2.86
C GLU A 118 32.33 9.00 2.88
N GLU A 119 33.36 8.60 3.62
CA GLU A 119 33.74 7.19 3.79
C GLU A 119 32.64 6.39 4.52
N GLN A 120 32.03 6.96 5.56
CA GLN A 120 30.92 6.32 6.27
C GLN A 120 29.69 6.17 5.38
N VAL A 121 29.41 7.15 4.51
CA VAL A 121 28.30 7.08 3.55
C VAL A 121 28.56 5.99 2.51
N GLN A 122 29.75 5.96 1.90
CA GLN A 122 30.10 5.00 0.85
C GLN A 122 30.17 3.55 1.35
N THR A 123 30.54 3.34 2.62
CA THR A 123 30.65 2.00 3.21
C THR A 123 29.35 1.51 3.85
N GLN A 124 28.30 2.33 3.91
CA GLN A 124 27.00 1.90 4.43
C GLN A 124 26.42 0.79 3.55
N GLN A 125 26.06 -0.33 4.17
CA GLN A 125 25.33 -1.39 3.48
C GLN A 125 23.83 -1.08 3.54
N SER A 126 23.13 -1.39 2.46
CA SER A 126 21.67 -1.30 2.46
C SER A 126 21.06 -2.29 3.44
N PHE A 127 20.08 -1.80 4.19
CA PHE A 127 19.45 -2.54 5.28
C PHE A 127 17.94 -2.51 5.23
N LEU A 128 17.34 -1.43 4.72
CA LEU A 128 15.90 -1.19 4.83
C LEU A 128 15.09 -2.26 4.09
N GLY A 129 15.58 -2.73 2.95
CA GLY A 129 14.99 -3.82 2.16
C GLY A 129 14.83 -5.14 2.94
N LYS A 130 15.66 -5.38 3.98
CA LYS A 130 15.54 -6.57 4.84
C LYS A 130 14.32 -6.49 5.77
N PHE A 131 13.79 -5.30 6.01
CA PHE A 131 12.63 -5.06 6.87
C PHE A 131 11.33 -4.90 6.06
N THR A 132 11.38 -4.65 4.76
CA THR A 132 10.21 -4.48 3.87
C THR A 132 9.57 -5.81 3.47
N THR A 133 9.20 -6.63 4.46
CA THR A 133 8.70 -8.01 4.24
C THR A 133 7.18 -8.12 4.22
N SER A 134 6.44 -7.04 4.53
CA SER A 134 4.98 -7.07 4.45
C SER A 134 4.47 -7.04 3.00
N PRO A 135 3.24 -7.52 2.74
CA PRO A 135 2.64 -7.48 1.40
C PRO A 135 2.55 -6.10 0.74
N ALA A 136 2.69 -5.00 1.49
CA ALA A 136 2.75 -3.66 0.92
C ALA A 136 3.96 -3.47 -0.02
N PHE A 137 5.07 -4.14 0.31
CA PHE A 137 6.38 -3.99 -0.32
C PHE A 137 6.72 -5.11 -1.32
N LEU A 138 5.89 -6.15 -1.44
CA LEU A 138 6.20 -7.30 -2.30
C LEU A 138 5.76 -7.09 -3.76
N GLU A 139 6.54 -7.65 -4.68
CA GLU A 139 6.21 -7.77 -6.09
C GLU A 139 5.04 -8.74 -6.35
N THR A 140 4.87 -9.70 -5.45
CA THR A 140 3.74 -10.62 -5.48
C THR A 140 2.40 -9.92 -5.17
N SER A 141 1.31 -10.54 -5.60
CA SER A 141 -0.05 -10.03 -5.37
C SER A 141 -0.88 -11.02 -4.57
N ARG A 142 -1.73 -10.49 -3.68
CA ARG A 142 -2.73 -11.26 -2.93
C ARG A 142 -4.11 -11.25 -3.62
N LEU A 143 -4.29 -10.43 -4.66
CA LEU A 143 -5.59 -10.15 -5.28
C LEU A 143 -5.74 -10.74 -6.69
N GLY A 144 -4.63 -11.02 -7.38
CA GLY A 144 -4.63 -11.65 -8.70
C GLY A 144 -3.33 -11.42 -9.47
N SER A 145 -3.20 -12.04 -10.64
CA SER A 145 -1.96 -12.07 -11.43
C SER A 145 -1.64 -10.77 -12.18
N TYR A 146 -2.50 -9.77 -12.12
CA TYR A 146 -2.36 -8.54 -12.91
C TYR A 146 -2.27 -7.32 -12.00
N ARG A 147 -1.25 -6.50 -12.19
CA ARG A 147 -1.05 -5.25 -11.47
C ARG A 147 -0.98 -4.09 -12.44
N PHE A 148 -1.79 -3.08 -12.18
CA PHE A 148 -1.67 -1.78 -12.84
C PHE A 148 -0.94 -0.81 -11.92
N THR A 149 0.15 -0.22 -12.39
CA THR A 149 0.93 0.75 -11.61
C THR A 149 0.93 2.10 -12.31
N PHE A 150 0.34 3.12 -11.67
CA PHE A 150 0.21 4.47 -12.22
C PHE A 150 0.87 5.51 -11.30
N PRO A 151 1.42 6.61 -11.84
CA PRO A 151 1.78 7.76 -11.02
C PRO A 151 0.57 8.30 -10.26
N VAL A 152 0.77 8.73 -9.01
CA VAL A 152 -0.28 9.32 -8.16
C VAL A 152 -0.92 10.51 -8.87
N GLU A 153 -0.11 11.39 -9.44
CA GLU A 153 -0.57 12.58 -10.17
C GLU A 153 -1.47 12.20 -11.35
N GLU A 154 -1.13 11.16 -12.13
CA GLU A 154 -1.97 10.73 -13.25
C GLU A 154 -3.34 10.21 -12.80
N VAL A 155 -3.40 9.49 -11.67
CA VAL A 155 -4.67 8.98 -11.12
C VAL A 155 -5.52 10.12 -10.58
N LEU A 156 -4.92 11.04 -9.82
CA LEU A 156 -5.63 12.18 -9.24
C LEU A 156 -6.06 13.19 -10.30
N GLU A 157 -5.26 13.39 -11.35
CA GLU A 157 -5.61 14.25 -12.48
C GLU A 157 -6.75 13.64 -13.29
N ALA A 158 -6.70 12.35 -13.59
CA ALA A 158 -7.80 11.66 -14.26
C ALA A 158 -9.10 11.76 -13.44
N TYR A 159 -9.01 11.65 -12.11
CA TYR A 159 -10.17 11.82 -11.23
C TYR A 159 -10.68 13.28 -11.23
N ARG A 160 -9.77 14.26 -11.16
CA ARG A 160 -10.06 15.69 -11.23
C ARG A 160 -10.82 16.07 -12.50
N GLU A 161 -10.29 15.64 -13.65
CA GLU A 161 -10.87 15.96 -14.97
C GLU A 161 -12.23 15.27 -15.18
N GLN A 162 -12.37 14.00 -14.77
CA GLN A 162 -13.56 13.22 -15.07
C GLN A 162 -14.70 13.42 -14.06
N PHE A 163 -14.39 13.73 -12.80
CA PHE A 163 -15.39 13.71 -11.72
C PHE A 163 -15.47 14.99 -10.89
N CYS A 164 -14.42 15.82 -10.88
CA CYS A 164 -14.39 17.06 -10.08
C CYS A 164 -14.61 18.33 -10.93
N GLY A 165 -14.94 18.21 -12.21
CA GLY A 165 -15.11 19.37 -13.09
C GLY A 165 -13.84 20.21 -13.26
N GLY A 166 -12.67 19.61 -13.06
CA GLY A 166 -11.38 20.29 -13.11
C GLY A 166 -10.92 20.91 -11.79
N GLU A 167 -11.72 20.85 -10.72
CA GLU A 167 -11.28 21.28 -9.38
C GLU A 167 -10.42 20.21 -8.68
N PRO A 168 -9.41 20.58 -7.88
CA PRO A 168 -8.60 19.61 -7.15
C PRO A 168 -9.45 18.72 -6.23
N PRO A 169 -9.26 17.38 -6.25
CA PRO A 169 -9.99 16.50 -5.36
C PRO A 169 -9.57 16.73 -3.91
N VAL A 170 -10.48 16.43 -2.98
CA VAL A 170 -10.23 16.57 -1.54
C VAL A 170 -9.72 15.25 -0.99
N LEU A 171 -8.58 15.27 -0.30
CA LEU A 171 -8.01 14.12 0.38
C LEU A 171 -8.31 14.19 1.88
N GLN A 172 -8.91 13.12 2.42
CA GLN A 172 -9.36 13.07 3.81
C GLN A 172 -8.95 11.76 4.49
N VAL A 173 -8.79 11.83 5.82
CA VAL A 173 -8.61 10.66 6.69
C VAL A 173 -9.93 9.89 6.77
N PHE A 174 -9.99 8.70 6.17
CA PHE A 174 -11.24 7.96 6.04
C PHE A 174 -11.48 6.96 7.16
N GLU A 175 -10.60 5.97 7.30
CA GLU A 175 -10.71 4.95 8.34
C GLU A 175 -9.38 4.22 8.56
N THR A 176 -9.24 3.61 9.74
CA THR A 176 -8.27 2.54 10.01
C THR A 176 -9.00 1.20 9.97
N ILE A 177 -8.51 0.23 9.21
CA ILE A 177 -9.06 -1.13 9.13
C ILE A 177 -8.06 -2.09 9.75
N LEU A 178 -8.53 -3.04 10.55
CA LEU A 178 -7.76 -4.16 11.07
C LEU A 178 -8.29 -5.46 10.50
N TYR A 179 -7.40 -6.23 9.90
CA TYR A 179 -7.69 -7.57 9.39
C TYR A 179 -6.52 -8.52 9.68
N LYS A 180 -6.70 -9.44 10.65
CA LYS A 180 -5.64 -10.35 11.11
C LYS A 180 -4.39 -9.60 11.59
N GLN A 181 -3.31 -9.61 10.80
CA GLN A 181 -2.06 -8.90 11.08
C GLN A 181 -1.99 -7.54 10.37
N GLU A 182 -2.89 -7.26 9.44
CA GLU A 182 -2.87 -6.10 8.57
C GLU A 182 -3.61 -4.91 9.23
N VAL A 183 -2.93 -3.78 9.30
CA VAL A 183 -3.48 -2.47 9.66
C VAL A 183 -3.50 -1.61 8.40
N THR A 184 -4.68 -1.26 7.90
CA THR A 184 -4.80 -0.43 6.70
C THR A 184 -5.28 0.97 7.06
N TYR A 185 -4.46 1.96 6.73
CA TYR A 185 -4.80 3.37 6.81
C TYR A 185 -5.42 3.82 5.49
N VAL A 186 -6.70 4.19 5.50
CA VAL A 186 -7.42 4.55 4.28
C VAL A 186 -7.49 6.06 4.13
N VAL A 187 -6.99 6.57 2.99
CA VAL A 187 -7.21 7.94 2.54
C VAL A 187 -8.40 7.94 1.58
N LEU A 188 -9.40 8.79 1.83
CA LEU A 188 -10.51 9.02 0.91
C LEU A 188 -10.13 10.15 -0.04
N VAL A 189 -10.29 9.91 -1.32
CA VAL A 189 -10.25 10.93 -2.38
C VAL A 189 -11.69 11.19 -2.81
N ASP A 190 -12.13 12.43 -2.68
CA ASP A 190 -13.51 12.81 -2.95
C ASP A 190 -13.61 14.06 -3.81
N ARG A 191 -14.81 14.29 -4.34
CA ARG A 191 -15.18 15.51 -5.04
C ARG A 191 -15.30 16.66 -4.04
N PRO A 192 -14.90 17.89 -4.40
CA PRO A 192 -15.01 19.05 -3.51
C PRO A 192 -16.41 19.33 -2.96
N ASP A 193 -17.45 19.11 -3.77
CA ASP A 193 -18.85 19.33 -3.41
C ASP A 193 -19.43 18.26 -2.46
N ARG A 194 -18.71 17.14 -2.28
CA ARG A 194 -19.12 16.01 -1.44
C ARG A 194 -18.20 15.73 -0.26
N ALA A 195 -17.11 16.49 -0.14
CA ALA A 195 -16.17 16.37 0.96
C ALA A 195 -16.93 16.40 2.30
N ASN A 196 -16.82 15.30 3.05
CA ASN A 196 -17.54 15.17 4.30
C ASN A 196 -16.77 15.90 5.40
N GLN A 197 -17.34 16.97 5.95
CA GLN A 197 -16.74 17.76 7.03
C GLN A 197 -16.43 16.94 8.29
N GLN A 198 -17.01 15.74 8.45
CA GLN A 198 -16.70 14.83 9.56
C GLN A 198 -15.35 14.13 9.40
N TYR A 199 -14.82 14.03 8.18
CA TYR A 199 -13.50 13.45 7.94
C TYR A 199 -12.45 14.56 7.96
N PRO A 200 -11.43 14.45 8.83
CA PRO A 200 -10.32 15.40 8.82
C PRO A 200 -9.66 15.43 7.43
N SER A 201 -9.30 16.63 6.97
CA SER A 201 -8.40 16.75 5.81
C SER A 201 -7.11 15.99 6.10
N LEU A 202 -6.49 15.46 5.04
CA LEU A 202 -5.17 14.86 5.15
C LEU A 202 -4.14 15.97 5.41
N SER A 203 -3.98 16.33 6.69
CA SER A 203 -3.15 17.44 7.12
C SER A 203 -1.67 17.12 6.99
N ASP A 204 -0.86 18.15 6.82
CA ASP A 204 0.60 18.05 6.80
C ASP A 204 1.19 17.98 8.23
N ASP A 205 0.69 17.04 9.03
CA ASP A 205 1.17 16.78 10.38
C ASP A 205 2.39 15.84 10.31
N PRO A 206 3.56 16.23 10.83
CA PRO A 206 4.75 15.37 10.84
C PRO A 206 4.53 14.07 11.63
N ASN A 207 3.56 14.05 12.55
CA ASN A 207 3.21 12.86 13.32
C ASN A 207 2.17 11.97 12.64
N ALA A 208 1.56 12.39 11.53
CA ALA A 208 0.58 11.56 10.83
C ALA A 208 1.25 10.39 10.12
N VAL A 209 0.57 9.23 10.13
CA VAL A 209 1.01 8.01 9.46
C VAL A 209 1.10 8.19 7.94
N CYS A 210 0.18 8.97 7.37
CA CYS A 210 0.19 9.28 5.95
C CYS A 210 -0.17 10.75 5.74
N VAL A 211 0.60 11.45 4.92
CA VAL A 211 0.27 12.79 4.42
C VAL A 211 0.41 12.83 2.90
N TYR A 212 -0.16 13.84 2.27
CA TYR A 212 -0.02 14.09 0.83
C TYR A 212 0.61 15.46 0.61
N ARG A 213 1.75 15.48 -0.09
CA ARG A 213 2.53 16.70 -0.33
C ARG A 213 3.23 16.57 -1.69
N ASP A 214 3.23 17.65 -2.47
CA ASP A 214 3.99 17.77 -3.72
C ASP A 214 3.80 16.58 -4.69
N GLY A 215 2.55 16.16 -4.90
CA GLY A 215 2.21 15.06 -5.82
C GLY A 215 2.47 13.66 -5.28
N ARG A 216 2.87 13.51 -4.02
CA ARG A 216 3.30 12.23 -3.43
C ARG A 216 2.64 11.96 -2.08
N PHE A 217 2.46 10.69 -1.78
CA PHE A 217 2.09 10.26 -0.44
C PHE A 217 3.36 10.03 0.39
N ILE A 218 3.44 10.71 1.53
CA ILE A 218 4.48 10.48 2.52
C ILE A 218 3.90 9.52 3.55
N TRP A 219 4.42 8.30 3.58
CA TRP A 219 4.00 7.23 4.49
C TRP A 219 5.09 6.93 5.51
N ARG A 220 4.71 7.01 6.78
CA ARG A 220 5.53 6.71 7.96
C ARG A 220 4.99 5.43 8.60
N PRO A 221 5.45 4.24 8.18
CA PRO A 221 4.96 2.99 8.73
C PRO A 221 5.30 2.86 10.21
N GLU A 222 4.31 2.42 10.97
CA GLU A 222 4.49 2.04 12.37
C GLU A 222 5.02 0.59 12.48
N ALA A 223 4.69 -0.26 11.50
CA ALA A 223 5.24 -1.60 11.33
C ALA A 223 5.28 -2.04 9.85
N MET A 224 6.48 -2.21 9.29
CA MET A 224 6.72 -2.56 7.88
C MET A 224 6.95 -4.06 7.62
N SER A 225 7.19 -4.85 8.67
CA SER A 225 7.54 -6.27 8.55
C SER A 225 6.40 -7.19 8.98
N GLU A 226 5.98 -8.11 8.13
CA GLU A 226 5.11 -9.21 8.58
C GLU A 226 5.88 -10.16 9.51
N THR A 227 7.14 -10.43 9.17
CA THR A 227 8.03 -11.29 9.94
C THR A 227 9.31 -10.53 10.31
N HIS A 228 9.53 -10.34 11.60
CA HIS A 228 10.78 -9.78 12.14
C HIS A 228 11.84 -10.90 12.23
N ARG A 229 12.53 -11.13 11.10
CA ARG A 229 13.72 -12.01 11.02
C ARG A 229 15.03 -11.28 11.30
N TYR A 230 14.98 -9.96 11.27
CA TYR A 230 16.14 -9.10 11.45
C TYR A 230 15.90 -8.17 12.62
N LYS A 231 16.99 -7.79 13.28
CA LYS A 231 17.06 -6.76 14.29
C LYS A 231 18.01 -5.66 13.80
N MET A 232 17.58 -4.41 13.91
CA MET A 232 18.45 -3.27 13.69
C MET A 232 19.37 -3.08 14.89
N VAL A 233 20.65 -2.84 14.62
CA VAL A 233 21.69 -2.60 15.62
C VAL A 233 22.37 -1.30 15.25
N GLU A 234 22.24 -0.31 16.13
CA GLU A 234 22.95 0.97 15.99
C GLU A 234 24.38 0.81 16.49
N ASN A 235 25.35 1.07 15.63
CA ASN A 235 26.75 1.17 16.01
C ASN A 235 27.12 2.65 16.14
N GLY A 236 26.89 3.20 17.33
CA GLY A 236 27.10 4.62 17.62
C GLY A 236 28.55 5.09 17.58
N ASN A 237 29.54 4.19 17.56
CA ASN A 237 30.94 4.57 17.41
C ASN A 237 31.29 4.91 15.94
N ASP A 238 30.60 4.28 15.00
CA ASP A 238 30.89 4.39 13.56
C ASP A 238 29.80 5.15 12.79
N ASN A 239 28.74 5.63 13.47
CA ASN A 239 27.56 6.26 12.85
C ASN A 239 26.95 5.38 11.74
N ARG A 240 26.78 4.08 12.04
CA ARG A 240 26.29 3.07 11.09
C ARG A 240 25.08 2.33 11.63
N MET A 241 24.17 2.01 10.71
CA MET A 241 23.08 1.07 10.93
C MET A 241 23.52 -0.31 10.45
N GLU A 242 23.49 -1.28 11.35
CA GLU A 242 23.79 -2.68 11.06
C GLU A 242 22.55 -3.55 11.22
N VAL A 243 22.55 -4.71 10.55
CA VAL A 243 21.47 -5.68 10.61
C VAL A 243 21.97 -6.99 11.16
N ARG A 244 21.30 -7.47 12.20
CA ARG A 244 21.53 -8.80 12.75
C ARG A 244 20.37 -9.72 12.39
N GLU A 245 20.68 -10.84 11.75
CA GLU A 245 19.69 -11.90 11.54
C GLU A 245 19.39 -12.65 12.86
N LEU A 246 18.12 -12.95 13.06
CA LEU A 246 17.59 -13.67 14.22
C LEU A 246 17.29 -15.11 13.84
N SER A 247 17.35 -16.01 14.82
CA SER A 247 17.09 -17.43 14.60
C SER A 247 16.11 -17.99 15.63
N GLY A 248 15.41 -19.06 15.22
CA GLY A 248 14.52 -19.83 16.09
C GLY A 248 13.47 -18.96 16.81
N PRO A 249 13.40 -19.01 18.15
CA PRO A 249 12.33 -18.37 18.93
C PRO A 249 12.37 -16.83 18.91
N ASP A 250 13.47 -16.23 18.43
CA ASP A 250 13.62 -14.77 18.36
C ASP A 250 12.87 -14.17 17.16
N ILE A 251 12.55 -14.99 16.15
CA ILE A 251 11.75 -14.55 15.00
C ILE A 251 10.30 -14.31 15.44
N LYS A 252 9.78 -13.10 15.20
CA LYS A 252 8.42 -12.71 15.57
C LYS A 252 7.56 -12.39 14.37
N PHE A 253 6.37 -12.99 14.29
CA PHE A 253 5.26 -12.49 13.48
C PHE A 253 4.54 -11.37 14.22
N TYR A 254 4.43 -10.20 13.62
CA TYR A 254 3.83 -9.01 14.24
C TYR A 254 2.73 -8.44 13.35
N VAL A 255 2.07 -7.37 13.80
CA VAL A 255 1.23 -6.57 12.91
C VAL A 255 2.11 -5.85 11.90
N TRP A 256 1.53 -5.55 10.74
CA TRP A 256 2.15 -4.72 9.72
C TRP A 256 1.10 -3.81 9.13
N ASP A 257 1.52 -2.64 8.68
CA ASP A 257 0.62 -1.64 8.12
C ASP A 257 0.82 -1.38 6.64
N ASN A 258 -0.21 -0.78 6.04
CA ASN A 258 -0.19 -0.25 4.69
C ASN A 258 -1.16 0.93 4.56
N VAL A 259 -1.01 1.66 3.45
CA VAL A 259 -1.90 2.75 3.07
C VAL A 259 -2.70 2.36 1.83
N ALA A 260 -4.02 2.57 1.91
CA ALA A 260 -4.94 2.40 0.79
C ALA A 260 -5.56 3.75 0.41
N ILE A 261 -5.69 3.98 -0.89
CA ILE A 261 -6.35 5.17 -1.44
C ILE A 261 -7.70 4.74 -2.00
N ALA A 262 -8.78 5.28 -1.45
CA ALA A 262 -10.14 4.98 -1.86
C ALA A 262 -10.74 6.19 -2.58
N LEU A 263 -10.98 6.06 -3.88
CA LEU A 263 -11.62 7.10 -4.68
C LEU A 263 -13.13 6.90 -4.59
N ARG A 264 -13.86 7.95 -4.21
CA ARG A 264 -15.32 7.88 -4.17
C ARG A 264 -15.90 7.94 -5.58
N MET A 265 -16.62 6.89 -5.95
CA MET A 265 -17.28 6.75 -7.24
C MET A 265 -18.80 6.68 -7.05
N GLU A 266 -19.55 7.21 -7.99
CA GLU A 266 -20.97 6.91 -8.14
C GLU A 266 -21.16 5.55 -8.82
N LYS A 267 -22.37 5.01 -8.65
CA LYS A 267 -22.70 3.70 -9.19
C LYS A 267 -22.60 3.71 -10.72
N GLY A 268 -21.70 2.89 -11.25
CA GLY A 268 -21.52 2.71 -12.69
C GLY A 268 -20.49 3.66 -13.32
N GLU A 269 -19.93 4.60 -12.55
CA GLU A 269 -18.82 5.41 -13.03
C GLU A 269 -17.58 4.56 -13.29
N VAL A 270 -16.80 4.98 -14.28
CA VAL A 270 -15.54 4.35 -14.67
C VAL A 270 -14.50 5.46 -14.75
N LEU A 271 -13.42 5.35 -13.97
CA LEU A 271 -12.22 6.17 -14.09
C LEU A 271 -11.46 5.70 -15.32
N LYS A 272 -11.60 6.43 -16.43
CA LYS A 272 -11.06 6.04 -17.74
C LYS A 272 -9.60 6.43 -17.87
N PHE A 273 -8.88 5.62 -18.65
CA PHE A 273 -7.52 5.91 -19.09
C PHE A 273 -7.39 5.57 -20.56
N ASP A 274 -6.40 6.18 -21.21
CA ASP A 274 -6.03 5.81 -22.57
C ASP A 274 -5.69 4.30 -22.65
N PRO A 275 -6.16 3.57 -23.68
CA PRO A 275 -5.91 2.13 -23.81
C PRO A 275 -4.43 1.75 -23.85
N GLU A 276 -3.57 2.57 -24.45
CA GLU A 276 -2.13 2.34 -24.48
C GLU A 276 -1.53 2.56 -23.09
N LYS A 277 -1.99 3.58 -22.35
CA LYS A 277 -1.59 3.78 -20.95
C LYS A 277 -1.97 2.59 -20.06
N LEU A 278 -3.19 2.07 -20.19
CA LEU A 278 -3.62 0.87 -19.45
C LEU A 278 -2.67 -0.30 -19.69
N ARG A 279 -2.35 -0.58 -20.96
CA ARG A 279 -1.46 -1.69 -21.32
C ARG A 279 -0.02 -1.45 -20.90
N LYS A 280 0.48 -0.21 -21.06
CA LYS A 280 1.84 0.18 -20.68
C LYS A 280 2.08 0.00 -19.18
N ASN A 281 1.08 0.27 -18.36
CA ASN A 281 1.15 0.20 -16.89
C ASN A 281 0.78 -1.17 -16.32
N LEU A 282 0.48 -2.16 -17.16
CA LEU A 282 0.13 -3.51 -16.75
C LEU A 282 1.38 -4.39 -16.59
N ARG A 283 1.47 -5.09 -15.45
CA ARG A 283 2.51 -6.07 -15.12
C ARG A 283 1.91 -7.36 -14.58
N PHE A 284 2.66 -8.45 -14.72
CA PHE A 284 2.34 -9.74 -14.13
C PHE A 284 2.86 -9.83 -12.69
N CYS A 285 2.03 -10.35 -11.79
CA CYS A 285 2.40 -10.65 -10.43
C CYS A 285 2.28 -12.15 -10.13
N ASP A 286 3.32 -12.69 -9.50
CA ASP A 286 3.26 -14.01 -8.89
C ASP A 286 2.35 -14.02 -7.65
N LYS A 287 1.95 -15.24 -7.26
CA LYS A 287 1.04 -15.48 -6.14
C LYS A 287 1.69 -15.16 -4.80
N GLY A 288 1.21 -14.13 -4.12
CA GLY A 288 1.66 -13.71 -2.78
C GLY A 288 0.93 -14.40 -1.64
N LYS A 289 1.56 -14.57 -0.48
CA LYS A 289 0.92 -15.16 0.73
C LYS A 289 0.42 -14.07 1.68
N PRO A 290 -0.64 -14.33 2.49
CA PRO A 290 -1.57 -15.45 2.40
C PRO A 290 -2.64 -15.24 1.31
N THR A 291 -2.96 -16.27 0.52
CA THR A 291 -3.93 -16.17 -0.59
C THR A 291 -5.37 -16.45 -0.21
N LYS A 292 -6.29 -15.77 -0.90
CA LYS A 292 -7.72 -16.12 -0.99
C LYS A 292 -8.20 -16.49 -2.41
N PRO A 293 -7.69 -15.92 -3.52
CA PRO A 293 -8.12 -16.35 -4.85
C PRO A 293 -7.48 -17.69 -5.22
N GLU A 294 -8.28 -18.63 -5.71
CA GLU A 294 -7.82 -19.90 -6.28
C GLU A 294 -7.29 -19.74 -7.72
N ASN A 295 -7.51 -18.59 -8.36
CA ASN A 295 -7.37 -18.40 -9.81
C ASN A 295 -6.20 -17.48 -10.21
N PHE A 296 -4.98 -17.78 -9.77
CA PHE A 296 -3.79 -17.14 -10.34
C PHE A 296 -3.41 -17.82 -11.66
N GLN A 297 -3.05 -17.02 -12.65
CA GLN A 297 -2.53 -17.51 -13.93
C GLN A 297 -1.01 -17.73 -13.83
N SER A 298 -0.50 -18.67 -14.60
CA SER A 298 0.93 -18.70 -14.93
C SER A 298 1.31 -17.49 -15.80
N PHE A 299 2.60 -17.18 -15.87
CA PHE A 299 3.10 -16.09 -16.70
C PHE A 299 2.74 -16.29 -18.18
N ASP A 300 2.97 -17.49 -18.72
CA ASP A 300 2.67 -17.80 -20.13
C ASP A 300 1.17 -17.67 -20.45
N GLU A 301 0.30 -18.09 -19.54
CA GLU A 301 -1.14 -17.91 -19.69
C GLU A 301 -1.53 -16.43 -19.64
N ALA A 302 -0.98 -15.67 -18.70
CA ALA A 302 -1.22 -14.24 -18.55
C ALA A 302 -0.73 -13.47 -19.78
N GLU A 303 0.43 -13.80 -20.32
CA GLU A 303 0.99 -13.18 -21.52
C GLU A 303 0.09 -13.41 -22.73
N ARG A 304 -0.36 -14.66 -22.96
CA ARG A 304 -1.31 -14.96 -24.03
C ARG A 304 -2.62 -14.19 -23.89
N ILE A 305 -3.19 -14.16 -22.68
CA ILE A 305 -4.43 -13.43 -22.40
C ILE A 305 -4.27 -11.93 -22.66
N VAL A 306 -3.14 -11.34 -22.24
CA VAL A 306 -2.86 -9.93 -22.47
C VAL A 306 -2.66 -9.64 -23.95
N GLY A 307 -2.00 -10.54 -24.69
CA GLY A 307 -1.88 -10.47 -26.15
C GLY A 307 -3.24 -10.47 -26.85
N ASP A 308 -4.17 -11.33 -26.42
CA ASP A 308 -5.53 -11.37 -26.98
C ASP A 308 -6.33 -10.09 -26.67
N LEU A 309 -6.12 -9.50 -25.49
CA LEU A 309 -6.83 -8.29 -25.07
C LEU A 309 -6.26 -7.02 -25.71
N TRP A 310 -4.95 -6.96 -25.97
CA TRP A 310 -4.26 -5.83 -26.61
C TRP A 310 -3.40 -6.32 -27.80
N PRO A 311 -4.02 -6.77 -28.90
CA PRO A 311 -3.30 -7.37 -30.03
C PRO A 311 -2.38 -6.38 -30.76
N ASP A 312 -2.70 -5.09 -30.70
CA ASP A 312 -1.95 -4.03 -31.39
C ASP A 312 -0.77 -3.49 -30.56
N TYR A 313 -0.58 -3.95 -29.32
CA TYR A 313 0.50 -3.46 -28.47
C TYR A 313 1.81 -4.23 -28.73
N PRO A 314 2.91 -3.56 -29.13
CA PRO A 314 4.09 -4.22 -29.68
C PRO A 314 5.01 -4.88 -28.62
N GLY A 315 4.77 -4.69 -27.32
CA GLY A 315 5.63 -5.17 -26.24
C GLY A 315 5.11 -6.43 -25.52
N PRO A 316 6.00 -7.28 -24.97
CA PRO A 316 5.61 -8.43 -24.16
C PRO A 316 4.99 -8.01 -22.83
N LEU A 317 4.40 -8.96 -22.10
CA LEU A 317 3.99 -8.72 -20.71
C LEU A 317 5.23 -8.79 -19.82
N GLU A 318 5.48 -7.76 -19.02
CA GLU A 318 6.59 -7.74 -18.08
C GLU A 318 6.14 -8.25 -16.71
N LYS A 319 7.08 -8.83 -15.95
CA LYS A 319 6.87 -9.18 -14.54
C LYS A 319 7.13 -7.99 -13.64
N GLU A 320 6.43 -7.96 -12.51
CA GLU A 320 6.72 -7.02 -11.44
C GLU A 320 8.12 -7.27 -10.86
N ILE A 321 8.85 -6.18 -10.55
CA ILE A 321 10.23 -6.22 -10.06
C ILE A 321 10.23 -6.30 -8.53
N SER A 322 11.06 -7.16 -7.95
CA SER A 322 11.21 -7.25 -6.49
C SER A 322 11.96 -6.04 -5.92
N LEU A 323 11.57 -5.64 -4.71
CA LEU A 323 12.32 -4.65 -3.92
C LEU A 323 13.57 -5.24 -3.26
N GLN A 324 13.75 -6.56 -3.33
CA GLN A 324 14.81 -7.28 -2.64
C GLN A 324 16.00 -7.64 -3.54
N ASP A 325 15.91 -7.36 -4.85
CA ASP A 325 16.92 -7.67 -5.86
C ASP A 325 17.91 -6.52 -6.12
#